data_AF-A0A6P6XLK0-F1
#
_entry.id   AF-A0A6P6XLK0-F1
#
_cell.length_a   1.000
_cell.length_b   1.000
_cell.length_c   1.000
_cell.angle_alpha   90.00
_cell.angle_beta   90.00
_cell.angle_gamma   90.00
#
_symmetry.space_group_name_H-M   'P 1'
#
loop_
_entity.id
_entity.type
_entity.pdbx_description
1 polymer ?
#
loop_
_entity_poly.entity_id
_entity_poly.type
_entity_poly.pdbx_seq_one_letter_code
_entity_poly.pdbx_strand_id
1 'polypeptide(L)'
;MKKEQLWILPLILALFNVLVCFVPYFIAVHTGFVDPILPYVSDTGSDTVAAKYFSSMLDICAFFAMIIGWIRYKQINFYIKNIKINAINVDSDDMASLKSKNRLLLCFYFLSACGMIGVGNIRLSESFYVHWLLGFLIFFPSIFYSSFTCYVTRILYRFDIESYPISLIIGCISQVILFTLFIVMSYFSVRNISFNTFIDLSFRLHWPTNQSDYVYHCLASACEWLMILANVILCFSLSNRFRQFKYWNQI
;
A
#
# COMPACT_ATOMS: atom_id res chain seq x y z
N MET A 1 -17.78 18.16 -2.13
CA MET A 1 -16.36 18.59 -2.23
C MET A 1 -16.17 19.30 -3.56
N LYS A 2 -15.59 20.51 -3.59
CA LYS A 2 -15.27 21.17 -4.88
C LYS A 2 -14.19 20.37 -5.59
N LYS A 3 -14.19 20.30 -6.93
CA LYS A 3 -13.19 19.51 -7.69
C LYS A 3 -11.74 19.93 -7.36
N GLU A 4 -11.51 21.18 -7.00
CA GLU A 4 -10.20 21.70 -6.57
C GLU A 4 -9.70 21.14 -5.23
N GLN A 5 -10.57 20.47 -4.46
CA GLN A 5 -10.23 19.88 -3.16
C GLN A 5 -9.92 18.37 -3.25
N LEU A 6 -9.87 17.80 -4.45
CA LEU A 6 -9.58 16.35 -4.65
C LEU A 6 -8.22 15.92 -4.07
N TRP A 7 -7.30 16.85 -3.83
CA TRP A 7 -6.02 16.60 -3.14
C TRP A 7 -6.16 16.16 -1.68
N ILE A 8 -7.32 16.33 -1.06
CA ILE A 8 -7.59 15.86 0.30
C ILE A 8 -7.73 14.33 0.33
N LEU A 9 -8.17 13.70 -0.77
CA LEU A 9 -8.45 12.26 -0.78
C LEU A 9 -7.22 11.40 -0.44
N PRO A 10 -6.02 11.62 -1.03
CA PRO A 10 -4.83 10.88 -0.60
C PRO A 10 -4.43 11.17 0.85
N LEU A 11 -4.76 12.34 1.42
CA LEU A 11 -4.48 12.62 2.84
C LEU A 11 -5.39 11.82 3.78
N ILE A 12 -6.66 11.66 3.41
CA ILE A 12 -7.58 10.78 4.13
C ILE A 12 -7.06 9.34 4.07
N LEU A 13 -6.66 8.88 2.88
CA LEU A 13 -6.06 7.55 2.74
C LEU A 13 -4.80 7.40 3.61
N ALA A 14 -3.91 8.39 3.64
CA ALA A 14 -2.73 8.39 4.51
C ALA A 14 -3.10 8.25 5.99
N LEU A 15 -4.10 9.01 6.46
CA LEU A 15 -4.59 8.91 7.84
C LEU A 15 -5.08 7.49 8.15
N PHE A 16 -5.91 6.91 7.27
CA PHE A 16 -6.43 5.57 7.50
C PHE A 16 -5.33 4.49 7.43
N ASN A 17 -4.30 4.62 6.59
CA ASN A 17 -3.14 3.69 6.61
C ASN A 17 -2.46 3.69 7.99
N VAL A 18 -2.35 4.85 8.64
CA VAL A 18 -1.81 4.94 10.01
C VAL A 18 -2.78 4.29 11.00
N LEU A 19 -4.07 4.63 10.94
CA LEU A 19 -5.08 4.09 11.86
C LEU A 19 -5.21 2.56 11.79
N VAL A 20 -5.09 1.98 10.59
CA VAL A 20 -5.11 0.52 10.36
C VAL A 20 -4.03 -0.20 11.16
N CYS A 21 -2.85 0.40 11.32
CA CYS A 21 -1.78 -0.20 12.13
C CYS A 21 -2.06 -0.07 13.62
N PHE A 22 -2.43 1.14 14.08
CA PHE A 22 -2.42 1.45 15.51
C PHE A 22 -3.72 1.11 16.24
N VAL A 23 -4.89 1.30 15.63
CA VAL A 23 -6.17 1.09 16.34
C VAL A 23 -6.39 -0.39 16.70
N PRO A 24 -6.26 -1.35 15.76
CA PRO A 24 -6.37 -2.77 16.09
C PRO A 24 -5.29 -3.23 17.05
N TYR A 25 -4.05 -2.73 16.90
CA TYR A 25 -2.96 -2.99 17.84
C TYR A 25 -3.31 -2.60 19.27
N PHE A 26 -3.76 -1.37 19.52
CA PHE A 26 -4.10 -0.93 20.87
C PHE A 26 -5.25 -1.74 21.48
N ILE A 27 -6.25 -2.10 20.66
CA ILE A 27 -7.36 -2.94 21.12
C ILE A 27 -6.85 -4.33 21.51
N ALA A 28 -6.12 -5.00 20.61
CA ALA A 28 -5.64 -6.37 20.81
C ALA A 28 -4.65 -6.49 21.97
N VAL A 29 -3.79 -5.49 22.17
CA VAL A 29 -2.88 -5.43 23.33
C VAL A 29 -3.66 -5.19 24.63
N HIS A 30 -4.64 -4.27 24.61
CA HIS A 30 -5.43 -3.97 25.80
C HIS A 30 -6.30 -5.15 26.26
N THR A 31 -6.79 -5.96 25.33
CA THR A 31 -7.55 -7.19 25.63
C THR A 31 -6.66 -8.37 26.00
N GLY A 32 -5.34 -8.24 25.91
CA GLY A 32 -4.39 -9.34 26.12
C GLY A 32 -4.42 -10.41 25.04
N PHE A 33 -4.96 -10.10 23.85
CA PHE A 33 -5.06 -11.03 22.73
C PHE A 33 -3.71 -11.26 22.03
N VAL A 34 -2.82 -10.27 22.07
CA VAL A 34 -1.44 -10.35 21.53
C VAL A 34 -0.45 -9.83 22.55
N ASP A 35 0.78 -10.34 22.47
CA ASP A 35 1.89 -9.76 23.23
C ASP A 35 2.22 -8.34 22.72
N PRO A 36 2.54 -7.36 23.60
CA PRO A 36 2.72 -5.97 23.20
C PRO A 36 3.90 -5.69 22.26
N ILE A 37 4.89 -6.58 22.22
CA ILE A 37 6.14 -6.37 21.50
C ILE A 37 5.91 -6.68 20.01
N LEU A 38 5.43 -5.65 19.30
CA LEU A 38 5.32 -5.54 17.84
C LEU A 38 4.79 -6.80 17.13
N PRO A 39 3.55 -7.23 17.40
CA PRO A 39 2.89 -8.31 16.64
C PRO A 39 2.68 -7.89 15.18
N TYR A 40 2.50 -8.86 14.28
CA TYR A 40 2.08 -8.55 12.91
C TYR A 40 0.77 -7.74 12.94
N VAL A 41 0.65 -6.75 12.06
CA VAL A 41 -0.56 -5.93 11.93
C VAL A 41 -1.76 -6.83 11.64
N SER A 42 -1.57 -7.81 10.77
CA SER A 42 -2.58 -8.82 10.42
C SER A 42 -3.00 -9.70 11.60
N ASP A 43 -2.10 -10.03 12.53
CA ASP A 43 -2.43 -10.79 13.74
C ASP A 43 -3.30 -9.97 14.70
N THR A 44 -3.05 -8.65 14.83
CA THR A 44 -3.91 -7.76 15.64
C THR A 44 -5.35 -7.71 15.11
N GLY A 45 -5.53 -7.91 13.79
CA GLY A 45 -6.82 -8.00 13.12
C GLY A 45 -7.55 -9.34 13.30
N SER A 46 -6.99 -10.31 14.04
CA SER A 46 -7.64 -11.59 14.33
C SER A 46 -8.48 -11.58 15.61
N ASP A 47 -8.30 -10.58 16.50
CA ASP A 47 -9.17 -10.37 17.66
C ASP A 47 -10.58 -9.97 17.21
N THR A 48 -11.62 -10.58 17.78
CA THR A 48 -13.01 -10.37 17.29
C THR A 48 -13.49 -8.92 17.36
N VAL A 49 -12.99 -8.12 18.29
CA VAL A 49 -13.34 -6.70 18.45
C VAL A 49 -12.46 -5.86 17.54
N ALA A 50 -11.14 -6.04 17.60
CA ALA A 50 -10.18 -5.31 16.78
C ALA A 50 -10.42 -5.53 15.28
N ALA A 51 -10.78 -6.76 14.89
CA ALA A 51 -11.09 -7.16 13.52
C ALA A 51 -12.18 -6.29 12.87
N LYS A 52 -13.20 -5.89 13.63
CA LYS A 52 -14.29 -5.05 13.09
C LYS A 52 -13.78 -3.67 12.68
N TYR A 53 -12.91 -3.09 13.48
CA TYR A 53 -12.28 -1.80 13.18
C TYR A 53 -11.26 -1.94 12.05
N PHE A 54 -10.42 -2.97 12.10
CA PHE A 54 -9.44 -3.28 11.06
C PHE A 54 -10.10 -3.44 9.67
N SER A 55 -11.14 -4.29 9.60
CA SER A 55 -11.95 -4.52 8.41
C SER A 55 -12.53 -3.23 7.84
N SER A 56 -13.28 -2.49 8.67
CA SER A 56 -13.93 -1.24 8.25
C SER A 56 -12.92 -0.21 7.74
N MET A 57 -11.76 -0.10 8.39
CA MET A 57 -10.72 0.85 7.96
C MET A 57 -10.04 0.41 6.66
N LEU A 58 -9.81 -0.89 6.45
CA LEU A 58 -9.28 -1.41 5.19
C LEU A 58 -10.26 -1.24 4.03
N ASP A 59 -11.56 -1.42 4.26
CA ASP A 59 -12.58 -1.14 3.24
C ASP A 59 -12.62 0.35 2.86
N ILE A 60 -12.49 1.24 3.84
CA ILE A 60 -12.36 2.68 3.61
C ILE A 60 -11.07 2.98 2.81
N CYS A 61 -9.94 2.38 3.19
CA CYS A 61 -8.68 2.50 2.45
C CYS A 61 -8.84 2.05 0.99
N ALA A 62 -9.48 0.90 0.76
CA ALA A 62 -9.70 0.35 -0.57
C ALA A 62 -10.56 1.28 -1.43
N PHE A 63 -11.67 1.78 -0.88
CA PHE A 63 -12.54 2.72 -1.56
C PHE A 63 -11.80 3.99 -2.00
N PHE A 64 -11.03 4.61 -1.08
CA PHE A 64 -10.24 5.79 -1.43
C PHE A 64 -9.12 5.47 -2.42
N ALA A 65 -8.42 4.35 -2.27
CA ALA A 65 -7.38 3.92 -3.20
C ALA A 65 -7.94 3.78 -4.63
N MET A 66 -9.11 3.15 -4.80
CA MET A 66 -9.78 3.04 -6.11
C MET A 66 -10.11 4.42 -6.69
N ILE A 67 -10.70 5.32 -5.89
CA ILE A 67 -11.03 6.67 -6.36
C ILE A 67 -9.77 7.45 -6.74
N ILE A 68 -8.73 7.43 -5.90
CA ILE A 68 -7.46 8.11 -6.16
C ILE A 68 -6.79 7.56 -7.41
N GLY A 69 -6.79 6.24 -7.60
CA GLY A 69 -6.30 5.58 -8.80
C GLY A 69 -7.01 6.05 -10.06
N TRP A 70 -8.33 6.10 -10.01
CA TRP A 70 -9.15 6.60 -11.11
C TRP A 70 -8.88 8.08 -11.42
N ILE A 71 -8.80 8.93 -10.40
CA ILE A 71 -8.48 10.36 -10.54
C ILE A 71 -7.09 10.52 -11.17
N ARG A 72 -6.08 9.80 -10.67
CA ARG A 72 -4.72 9.85 -11.20
C ARG A 72 -4.68 9.40 -12.65
N TYR A 73 -5.42 8.34 -12.99
CA TYR A 73 -5.56 7.85 -14.37
C TYR A 73 -6.12 8.93 -15.31
N LYS A 74 -7.19 9.60 -14.89
CA LYS A 74 -7.83 10.70 -15.64
C LYS A 74 -6.91 11.91 -15.78
N GLN A 75 -6.21 12.28 -14.72
CA GLN A 75 -5.23 13.37 -14.70
C GLN A 75 -4.09 13.10 -15.72
N ILE A 76 -3.50 11.91 -15.71
CA ILE A 76 -2.44 11.54 -16.65
C ILE A 76 -2.96 11.51 -18.10
N ASN A 77 -4.17 10.99 -18.34
CA ASN A 77 -4.77 11.01 -19.68
C ASN A 77 -4.96 12.44 -20.21
N PHE A 78 -5.33 13.38 -19.35
CA PHE A 78 -5.42 14.78 -19.71
C PHE A 78 -4.05 15.36 -20.10
N TYR A 79 -3.00 15.08 -19.33
CA TYR A 79 -1.64 15.50 -19.69
C TYR A 79 -1.19 14.91 -21.03
N ILE A 80 -1.42 13.61 -21.27
CA ILE A 80 -1.09 12.96 -22.54
C ILE A 80 -1.81 13.65 -23.72
N LYS A 81 -3.08 14.05 -23.55
CA LYS A 81 -3.83 14.76 -24.58
C LYS A 81 -3.21 16.13 -24.87
N ASN A 82 -2.83 16.88 -23.84
CA ASN A 82 -2.25 18.22 -24.01
C ASN A 82 -0.83 18.19 -24.59
N ILE A 83 0.00 17.20 -24.22
CA ILE A 83 1.32 16.99 -24.84
C ILE A 83 1.16 16.84 -26.35
N LYS A 84 0.23 15.98 -26.79
CA LYS A 84 -0.02 15.74 -28.22
C LYS A 84 -0.46 16.97 -29.01
N ILE A 85 -1.13 17.93 -28.35
CA ILE A 85 -1.60 19.16 -29.00
C ILE A 85 -0.47 20.17 -29.13
N ASN A 86 0.41 20.26 -28.13
CA ASN A 86 1.33 21.37 -27.99
C ASN A 86 2.77 21.07 -28.46
N ALA A 87 3.16 19.81 -28.66
CA ALA A 87 4.54 19.44 -28.93
C ALA A 87 4.75 18.97 -30.38
N ILE A 88 5.67 19.64 -31.09
CA ILE A 88 5.96 19.43 -32.52
C ILE A 88 6.84 18.20 -32.77
N ASN A 89 7.53 17.67 -31.76
CA ASN A 89 8.43 16.50 -31.86
C ASN A 89 8.29 15.57 -30.64
N VAL A 90 7.13 14.93 -30.48
CA VAL A 90 6.95 13.92 -29.43
C VAL A 90 7.31 12.56 -30.00
N ASP A 91 8.26 11.86 -29.38
CA ASP A 91 8.55 10.46 -29.70
C ASP A 91 7.27 9.61 -29.55
N SER A 92 6.89 8.92 -30.63
CA SER A 92 5.71 8.07 -30.68
C SER A 92 5.76 6.96 -29.63
N ASP A 93 6.96 6.48 -29.31
CA ASP A 93 7.19 5.36 -28.40
C ASP A 93 6.96 5.78 -26.94
N ASP A 94 7.42 6.98 -26.57
CA ASP A 94 7.17 7.57 -25.25
C ASP A 94 5.67 7.76 -24.99
N MET A 95 4.90 8.20 -25.99
CA MET A 95 3.45 8.35 -25.85
C MET A 95 2.70 7.01 -25.76
N ALA A 96 3.11 6.01 -26.54
CA ALA A 96 2.56 4.67 -26.44
C ALA A 96 2.84 4.06 -25.06
N SER A 97 4.07 4.24 -24.57
CA SER A 97 4.50 3.80 -23.24
C SER A 97 3.69 4.47 -22.13
N LEU A 98 3.56 5.81 -22.14
CA LEU A 98 2.78 6.55 -21.14
C LEU A 98 1.33 6.05 -21.04
N LYS A 99 0.65 5.86 -22.17
CA LYS A 99 -0.72 5.34 -22.20
C LYS A 99 -0.81 3.92 -21.61
N SER A 100 0.13 3.06 -21.97
CA SER A 100 0.20 1.68 -21.47
C SER A 100 0.43 1.67 -19.96
N LYS A 101 1.44 2.39 -19.47
CA LYS A 101 1.76 2.49 -18.04
C LYS A 101 0.64 3.15 -17.24
N ASN A 102 -0.08 4.13 -17.80
CA ASN A 102 -1.24 4.71 -17.12
C ASN A 102 -2.37 3.69 -16.88
N ARG A 103 -2.65 2.80 -17.85
CA ARG A 103 -3.61 1.70 -17.65
C ARG A 103 -3.11 0.69 -16.62
N LEU A 104 -1.83 0.34 -16.64
CA LEU A 104 -1.23 -0.56 -15.65
C LEU A 104 -1.30 0.04 -14.25
N LEU A 105 -1.06 1.34 -14.08
CA LEU A 105 -1.24 2.05 -12.81
C LEU A 105 -2.65 1.84 -12.24
N LEU A 106 -3.67 2.09 -13.05
CA LEU A 106 -5.05 1.88 -12.61
C LEU A 106 -5.30 0.43 -12.20
N CYS A 107 -4.86 -0.52 -13.02
CA CYS A 107 -5.01 -1.96 -12.76
C CYS A 107 -4.33 -2.38 -11.44
N PHE A 108 -3.05 -2.05 -11.25
CA PHE A 108 -2.31 -2.45 -10.06
C PHE A 108 -2.86 -1.82 -8.78
N TYR A 109 -3.34 -0.58 -8.85
CA TYR A 109 -3.92 0.04 -7.65
C TYR A 109 -5.28 -0.54 -7.30
N PHE A 110 -6.09 -0.93 -8.29
CA PHE A 110 -7.36 -1.63 -8.06
C PHE A 110 -7.11 -3.04 -7.52
N LEU A 111 -6.12 -3.76 -8.03
CA LEU A 111 -5.72 -5.05 -7.47
C LEU A 111 -5.29 -4.92 -6.00
N SER A 112 -4.49 -3.90 -5.67
CA SER A 112 -4.11 -3.61 -4.28
C SER A 112 -5.32 -3.32 -3.40
N ALA A 113 -6.29 -2.54 -3.88
CA ALA A 113 -7.54 -2.28 -3.16
C ALA A 113 -8.40 -3.54 -2.97
N CYS A 114 -8.47 -4.43 -3.96
CA CYS A 114 -9.14 -5.73 -3.80
C CYS A 114 -8.45 -6.58 -2.72
N GLY A 115 -7.12 -6.55 -2.66
CA GLY A 115 -6.35 -7.17 -1.57
C GLY A 115 -6.73 -6.60 -0.20
N MET A 116 -6.89 -5.27 -0.09
CA MET A 116 -7.29 -4.60 1.17
C MET A 116 -8.67 -5.06 1.64
N ILE A 117 -9.66 -5.09 0.74
CA ILE A 117 -11.01 -5.61 1.05
C ILE A 117 -10.90 -7.06 1.50
N GLY A 118 -10.13 -7.88 0.78
CA GLY A 118 -9.95 -9.29 1.11
C GLY A 118 -9.35 -9.51 2.50
N VAL A 119 -8.19 -8.92 2.79
CA VAL A 119 -7.51 -9.03 4.09
C VAL A 119 -8.37 -8.49 5.23
N GLY A 120 -9.11 -7.41 4.99
CA GLY A 120 -10.00 -6.83 5.99
C GLY A 120 -11.19 -7.73 6.33
N ASN A 121 -11.66 -8.56 5.40
CA ASN A 121 -12.88 -9.34 5.56
C ASN A 121 -12.65 -10.84 5.78
N ILE A 122 -11.49 -11.37 5.42
CA ILE A 122 -11.10 -12.77 5.63
C ILE A 122 -9.98 -12.77 6.65
N ARG A 123 -10.24 -13.24 7.87
CA ARG A 123 -9.26 -13.19 8.96
C ARG A 123 -8.22 -14.30 8.82
N LEU A 124 -7.03 -14.05 9.36
CA LEU A 124 -5.98 -15.05 9.43
C LEU A 124 -6.41 -16.27 10.26
N SER A 125 -7.25 -16.06 11.28
CA SER A 125 -7.87 -17.11 12.11
C SER A 125 -8.87 -17.98 11.36
N GLU A 126 -9.46 -17.49 10.26
CA GLU A 126 -10.47 -18.20 9.48
C GLU A 126 -9.84 -18.97 8.32
N SER A 127 -8.89 -18.34 7.62
CA SER A 127 -8.19 -18.97 6.52
C SER A 127 -6.79 -18.40 6.34
N PHE A 128 -5.79 -19.11 6.89
CA PHE A 128 -4.38 -18.72 6.79
C PHE A 128 -3.94 -18.48 5.34
N TYR A 129 -4.16 -19.47 4.47
CA TYR A 129 -3.68 -19.43 3.08
C TYR A 129 -4.29 -18.30 2.26
N VAL A 130 -5.62 -18.13 2.39
CA VAL A 130 -6.34 -17.11 1.64
C VAL A 130 -5.93 -15.72 2.13
N HIS A 131 -5.82 -15.52 3.45
CA HIS A 131 -5.37 -14.26 4.02
C HIS A 131 -3.96 -13.90 3.56
N TRP A 132 -3.02 -14.85 3.57
CA TRP A 132 -1.65 -14.63 3.11
C TRP A 132 -1.61 -14.24 1.62
N LEU A 133 -2.36 -14.93 0.77
CA LEU A 133 -2.48 -14.60 -0.65
C LEU A 133 -3.03 -13.18 -0.86
N LEU A 134 -4.02 -12.78 -0.07
CA LEU A 134 -4.61 -11.44 -0.14
C LEU A 134 -3.64 -10.37 0.36
N GLY A 135 -2.81 -10.67 1.36
CA GLY A 135 -1.70 -9.81 1.79
C GLY A 135 -0.70 -9.54 0.66
N PHE A 136 -0.31 -10.57 -0.09
CA PHE A 136 0.49 -10.38 -1.31
C PHE A 136 -0.22 -9.50 -2.34
N LEU A 137 -1.53 -9.66 -2.50
CA LEU A 137 -2.35 -8.86 -3.41
C LEU A 137 -2.43 -7.38 -2.98
N ILE A 138 -2.18 -7.04 -1.71
CA ILE A 138 -2.01 -5.64 -1.28
C ILE A 138 -0.63 -5.12 -1.68
N PHE A 139 0.43 -5.76 -1.17
CA PHE A 139 1.78 -5.18 -1.20
C PHE A 139 2.45 -5.28 -2.57
N PHE A 140 2.33 -6.42 -3.24
CA PHE A 140 3.03 -6.66 -4.49
C PHE A 140 2.51 -5.75 -5.62
N PRO A 141 1.19 -5.66 -5.89
CA PRO A 141 0.63 -4.65 -6.79
C PRO A 141 0.97 -3.21 -6.41
N SER A 142 1.01 -2.88 -5.11
CA SER A 142 1.38 -1.53 -4.65
C SER A 142 2.80 -1.14 -5.05
N ILE A 143 3.76 -2.08 -5.01
CA ILE A 143 5.14 -1.84 -5.46
C ILE A 143 5.18 -1.51 -6.96
N PHE A 144 4.43 -2.25 -7.79
CA PHE A 144 4.33 -1.94 -9.23
C PHE A 144 3.64 -0.60 -9.48
N TYR A 145 2.60 -0.29 -8.73
CA TYR A 145 1.94 1.02 -8.79
C TYR A 145 2.92 2.15 -8.49
N SER A 146 3.67 2.07 -7.39
CA SER A 146 4.71 3.04 -7.03
C SER A 146 5.78 3.17 -8.12
N SER A 147 6.25 2.04 -8.66
CA SER A 147 7.29 1.98 -9.69
C SER A 147 6.84 2.65 -10.99
N PHE A 148 5.63 2.34 -11.47
CA PHE A 148 5.08 2.98 -12.67
C PHE A 148 4.74 4.45 -12.43
N THR A 149 4.38 4.83 -11.20
CA THR A 149 4.10 6.23 -10.84
C THR A 149 5.38 7.03 -10.94
N CYS A 150 6.50 6.50 -10.43
CA CYS A 150 7.83 7.09 -10.62
C CYS A 150 8.18 7.25 -12.11
N TYR A 151 7.97 6.20 -12.91
CA TYR A 151 8.27 6.22 -14.34
C TYR A 151 7.46 7.28 -15.10
N VAL A 152 6.13 7.23 -15.00
CA VAL A 152 5.23 8.19 -15.67
C VAL A 152 5.57 9.61 -15.26
N THR A 153 5.81 9.84 -13.97
CA THR A 153 6.12 11.17 -13.46
C THR A 153 7.46 11.70 -13.96
N ARG A 154 8.49 10.84 -14.11
CA ARG A 154 9.77 11.25 -14.72
C ARG A 154 9.59 11.69 -16.17
N ILE A 155 8.72 11.03 -16.93
CA ILE A 155 8.41 11.46 -18.30
C ILE A 155 7.66 12.80 -18.27
N LEU A 156 6.63 12.93 -17.42
CA LEU A 156 5.89 14.21 -17.30
C LEU A 156 6.79 15.38 -16.86
N TYR A 157 7.83 15.11 -16.06
CA TYR A 157 8.86 16.10 -15.72
C TYR A 157 9.68 16.54 -16.95
N ARG A 158 10.03 15.64 -17.86
CA ARG A 158 10.76 16.01 -19.11
C ARG A 158 9.95 16.93 -20.03
N PHE A 159 8.63 16.95 -19.87
CA PHE A 159 7.72 17.83 -20.59
C PHE A 159 7.31 19.07 -19.76
N ASP A 160 7.98 19.34 -18.63
CA ASP A 160 7.71 20.46 -17.72
C ASP A 160 6.27 20.51 -17.17
N ILE A 161 5.60 19.36 -17.06
CA ILE A 161 4.21 19.26 -16.57
C ILE A 161 4.15 19.06 -15.06
N GLU A 162 5.04 18.23 -14.54
CA GLU A 162 5.07 17.83 -13.14
C GLU A 162 6.47 17.95 -12.54
N SER A 163 6.56 18.16 -11.23
CA SER A 163 7.85 18.24 -10.53
C SER A 163 8.55 16.87 -10.44
N TYR A 164 9.89 16.91 -10.37
CA TYR A 164 10.72 15.71 -10.27
C TYR A 164 10.30 14.82 -9.06
N PRO A 165 10.20 13.49 -9.22
CA PRO A 165 9.54 12.61 -8.24
C PRO A 165 10.43 12.10 -7.10
N ILE A 166 11.21 12.96 -6.42
CA ILE A 166 12.15 12.50 -5.36
C ILE A 166 11.45 11.67 -4.27
N SER A 167 10.39 12.22 -3.65
CA SER A 167 9.66 11.54 -2.58
C SER A 167 9.00 10.23 -3.01
N LEU A 168 8.52 10.16 -4.26
CA LEU A 168 7.96 8.92 -4.83
C LEU A 168 9.05 7.86 -5.03
N ILE A 169 10.23 8.27 -5.50
CA ILE A 169 11.37 7.35 -5.67
C ILE A 169 11.80 6.79 -4.32
N ILE A 170 11.93 7.65 -3.30
CA ILE A 170 12.25 7.21 -1.94
C ILE A 170 11.19 6.21 -1.44
N GLY A 171 9.90 6.58 -1.52
CA GLY A 171 8.82 5.69 -1.09
C GLY A 171 8.81 4.35 -1.84
N CYS A 172 9.05 4.36 -3.15
CA CYS A 172 9.13 3.15 -3.98
C CYS A 172 10.31 2.25 -3.57
N ILE A 173 11.50 2.82 -3.38
CA ILE A 173 12.68 2.08 -2.94
C ILE A 173 12.46 1.51 -1.54
N SER A 174 11.90 2.32 -0.62
CA SER A 174 11.53 1.86 0.72
C SER A 174 10.58 0.66 0.66
N GLN A 175 9.52 0.71 -0.16
CA GLN A 175 8.59 -0.42 -0.32
C GLN A 175 9.29 -1.69 -0.84
N VAL A 176 10.16 -1.58 -1.85
CA VAL A 176 10.90 -2.74 -2.40
C VAL A 176 11.82 -3.35 -1.36
N ILE A 177 12.58 -2.51 -0.63
CA ILE A 177 13.51 -2.97 0.41
C ILE A 177 12.74 -3.65 1.54
N LEU A 178 11.70 -2.98 2.07
CA LEU A 178 10.92 -3.49 3.20
C LEU A 178 10.18 -4.79 2.84
N PHE A 179 9.67 -4.91 1.62
CA PHE A 179 9.04 -6.16 1.16
C PHE A 179 10.05 -7.29 1.02
N THR A 180 11.23 -7.01 0.47
CA THR A 180 12.30 -8.01 0.38
C THR A 180 12.75 -8.46 1.77
N LEU A 181 12.96 -7.52 2.69
CA LEU A 181 13.32 -7.82 4.08
C LEU A 181 12.20 -8.60 4.78
N PHE A 182 10.93 -8.22 4.59
CA PHE A 182 9.79 -8.95 5.14
C PHE A 182 9.82 -10.43 4.74
N ILE A 183 9.99 -10.74 3.45
CA ILE A 183 10.06 -12.13 2.95
C ILE A 183 11.25 -12.88 3.55
N VAL A 184 12.44 -12.27 3.55
CA VAL A 184 13.67 -12.89 4.05
C VAL A 184 13.56 -13.16 5.56
N MET A 185 13.13 -12.17 6.35
CA MET A 185 12.98 -12.30 7.79
C MET A 185 11.86 -13.27 8.16
N SER A 186 10.75 -13.27 7.41
CA SER A 186 9.68 -14.26 7.59
C SER A 186 10.20 -15.68 7.40
N TYR A 187 10.97 -15.93 6.34
CA TYR A 187 11.61 -17.23 6.12
C TYR A 187 12.52 -17.63 7.29
N PHE A 188 13.40 -16.74 7.73
CA PHE A 188 14.29 -17.03 8.86
C PHE A 188 13.54 -17.24 10.18
N SER A 189 12.40 -16.56 10.38
CA SER A 189 11.58 -16.73 11.58
C SER A 189 10.93 -18.11 11.66
N VAL A 190 10.60 -18.73 10.52
CA VAL A 190 9.87 -20.00 10.48
C VAL A 190 10.75 -21.22 10.16
N ARG A 191 12.03 -21.03 9.82
CA ARG A 191 12.89 -22.10 9.27
C ARG A 191 13.05 -23.33 10.17
N ASN A 192 12.97 -23.14 11.49
CA ASN A 192 13.21 -24.18 12.50
C ASN A 192 11.92 -24.66 13.17
N ILE A 193 10.75 -24.17 12.75
CA ILE A 193 9.46 -24.63 13.25
C ILE A 193 8.72 -25.39 12.15
N SER A 194 7.86 -26.32 12.55
CA SER A 194 7.02 -27.02 11.58
C SER A 194 6.00 -26.06 10.95
N PHE A 195 5.61 -26.32 9.71
CA PHE A 195 4.57 -25.53 9.05
C PHE A 195 3.25 -25.53 9.84
N ASN A 196 2.89 -26.68 10.46
CA ASN A 196 1.70 -26.78 11.32
C ASN A 196 1.77 -25.87 12.55
N THR A 197 2.95 -25.73 13.14
CA THR A 197 3.18 -24.79 14.24
C THR A 197 3.06 -23.34 13.78
N PHE A 198 3.56 -23.02 12.59
CA PHE A 198 3.47 -21.67 12.06
C PHE A 198 2.04 -21.23 11.74
N ILE A 199 1.21 -22.14 11.20
CA ILE A 199 -0.20 -21.83 10.92
C ILE A 199 -1.09 -21.85 12.16
N ASP A 200 -0.64 -22.39 13.29
CA ASP A 200 -1.35 -22.27 14.56
C ASP A 200 -1.40 -20.80 15.00
N LEU A 201 -2.62 -20.30 15.19
CA LEU A 201 -2.86 -18.93 15.62
C LEU A 201 -2.30 -18.70 17.02
N SER A 202 -2.50 -19.64 17.94
CA SER A 202 -2.10 -19.50 19.34
C SER A 202 -0.59 -19.29 19.47
N PHE A 203 0.19 -20.06 18.70
CA PHE A 203 1.63 -19.90 18.60
C PHE A 203 2.05 -18.52 18.06
N ARG A 204 1.39 -18.01 17.00
CA ARG A 204 1.75 -16.70 16.42
C ARG A 204 1.43 -15.53 17.34
N LEU A 205 0.31 -15.59 18.06
CA LEU A 205 -0.09 -14.54 18.99
C LEU A 205 0.86 -14.40 20.18
N HIS A 206 1.49 -15.51 20.59
CA HIS A 206 2.41 -15.59 21.73
C HIS A 206 3.73 -16.28 21.34
N TRP A 207 4.44 -15.68 20.40
CA TRP A 207 5.68 -16.25 19.89
C TRP A 207 6.73 -16.35 21.01
N PRO A 208 7.33 -17.54 21.27
CA PRO A 208 8.27 -17.71 22.38
C PRO A 208 9.53 -16.85 22.23
N THR A 209 9.74 -15.92 23.18
CA THR A 209 10.83 -14.94 23.14
C THR A 209 12.22 -15.55 23.37
N ASN A 210 12.29 -16.77 23.90
CA ASN A 210 13.52 -17.50 24.18
C ASN A 210 14.09 -18.24 22.96
N GLN A 211 13.37 -18.29 21.85
CA GLN A 211 13.85 -18.92 20.62
C GLN A 211 14.84 -18.02 19.88
N SER A 212 15.91 -18.60 19.34
CA SER A 212 16.94 -17.85 18.60
C SER A 212 16.39 -17.11 17.37
N ASP A 213 15.28 -17.58 16.81
CA ASP A 213 14.68 -17.03 15.60
C ASP A 213 13.59 -15.97 15.89
N TYR A 214 13.28 -15.71 17.16
CA TYR A 214 12.29 -14.70 17.57
C TYR A 214 12.65 -13.29 17.08
N VAL A 215 13.94 -12.96 17.01
CA VAL A 215 14.39 -11.67 16.48
C VAL A 215 13.98 -11.50 15.01
N TYR A 216 14.05 -12.57 14.21
CA TYR A 216 13.62 -12.52 12.81
C TYR A 216 12.11 -12.35 12.67
N HIS A 217 11.32 -12.94 13.57
CA HIS A 217 9.88 -12.68 13.66
C HIS A 217 9.60 -11.20 13.93
N CYS A 218 10.28 -10.61 14.93
CA CYS A 218 10.15 -9.18 15.24
C CYS A 218 10.53 -8.28 14.07
N LEU A 219 11.63 -8.61 13.37
CA LEU A 219 12.08 -7.86 12.19
C LEU A 219 11.11 -8.00 11.02
N ALA A 220 10.54 -9.18 10.80
CA ALA A 220 9.51 -9.40 9.79
C ALA A 220 8.26 -8.56 10.10
N SER A 221 7.77 -8.61 11.34
CA SER A 221 6.67 -7.76 11.80
C SER A 221 6.99 -6.28 11.59
N ALA A 222 8.16 -5.80 12.03
CA ALA A 222 8.58 -4.41 11.81
C ALA A 222 8.56 -4.02 10.32
N CYS A 223 8.98 -4.91 9.43
CA CYS A 223 8.92 -4.68 7.99
C CYS A 223 7.47 -4.55 7.49
N GLU A 224 6.53 -5.38 7.96
CA GLU A 224 5.10 -5.27 7.64
C GLU A 224 4.54 -3.89 8.02
N TRP A 225 4.76 -3.48 9.27
CA TRP A 225 4.36 -2.17 9.78
C TRP A 225 4.92 -1.04 8.92
N LEU A 226 6.23 -1.07 8.67
CA LEU A 226 6.92 -0.04 7.90
C LEU A 226 6.48 -0.02 6.43
N MET A 227 6.09 -1.15 5.84
CA MET A 227 5.55 -1.18 4.46
C MET A 227 4.23 -0.43 4.37
N ILE A 228 3.31 -0.67 5.32
CA ILE A 228 2.03 0.03 5.38
C ILE A 228 2.28 1.54 5.59
N LEU A 229 3.17 1.91 6.50
CA LEU A 229 3.51 3.31 6.76
C LEU A 229 4.27 3.98 5.60
N ALA A 230 5.10 3.25 4.84
CA ALA A 230 5.76 3.79 3.66
C ALA A 230 4.76 4.20 2.57
N ASN A 231 3.56 3.59 2.54
CA ASN A 231 2.47 3.99 1.65
C ASN A 231 1.96 5.42 1.91
N VAL A 232 2.17 5.95 3.13
CA VAL A 232 1.86 7.35 3.47
C VAL A 232 2.68 8.34 2.64
N ILE A 233 3.94 8.01 2.32
CA ILE A 233 4.81 8.85 1.48
C ILE A 233 4.23 8.98 0.06
N LEU A 234 3.73 7.87 -0.49
CA LEU A 234 3.06 7.85 -1.79
C LEU A 234 1.79 8.71 -1.74
N CYS A 235 0.99 8.56 -0.69
CA CYS A 235 -0.24 9.34 -0.49
C CYS A 235 0.04 10.86 -0.43
N PHE A 236 1.03 11.30 0.35
CA PHE A 236 1.43 12.71 0.40
C PHE A 236 1.96 13.22 -0.95
N SER A 237 2.72 12.40 -1.66
CA SER A 237 3.23 12.74 -2.99
C SER A 237 2.10 12.92 -4.00
N LEU A 238 1.09 12.04 -3.99
CA LEU A 238 -0.09 12.15 -4.84
C LEU A 238 -0.96 13.36 -4.47
N SER A 239 -1.16 13.62 -3.17
CA SER A 239 -1.89 14.80 -2.68
C SER A 239 -1.27 16.09 -3.22
N ASN A 240 0.06 16.24 -3.12
CA ASN A 240 0.74 17.43 -3.62
C ASN A 240 0.56 17.60 -5.13
N ARG A 241 0.62 16.52 -5.91
CA ARG A 241 0.40 16.55 -7.37
C ARG A 241 -1.03 16.90 -7.73
N PHE A 242 -2.00 16.38 -6.97
CA PHE A 242 -3.40 16.73 -7.15
C PHE A 242 -3.64 18.22 -6.85
N ARG A 243 -3.00 18.74 -5.81
CA ARG A 243 -3.10 20.16 -5.44
C ARG A 243 -2.53 21.09 -6.52
N GLN A 244 -1.49 20.65 -7.22
CA GLN A 244 -0.86 21.42 -8.30
C GLN A 244 -1.66 21.39 -9.61
N PHE A 245 -2.57 20.44 -9.79
CA PHE A 245 -3.38 20.34 -11.00
C PHE A 245 -4.54 21.34 -10.97
N LYS A 246 -4.59 22.24 -11.95
CA LYS A 246 -5.60 23.32 -12.02
C LYS A 246 -6.78 23.02 -12.95
N TYR A 247 -6.72 21.94 -13.72
CA TYR A 247 -7.68 21.66 -14.80
C TYR A 247 -8.74 20.63 -14.40
N TRP A 248 -9.09 20.55 -13.12
CA TRP A 248 -10.06 19.55 -12.62
C TRP A 248 -11.44 19.66 -13.28
N ASN A 249 -11.84 20.86 -13.71
CA ASN A 249 -13.14 21.07 -14.38
C ASN A 249 -13.18 20.46 -15.80
N GLN A 250 -12.04 20.09 -16.37
CA GLN A 250 -11.92 19.57 -17.74
C GLN A 250 -11.80 18.04 -17.81
N ILE A 251 -11.83 17.34 -16.66
CA ILE A 251 -11.72 15.87 -16.58
C ILE A 251 -12.88 15.19 -15.86
#